data_AF-A0A7Z1HSD2-F1
#
_entry.id   AF-A0A7Z1HSD2-F1
#
_cell.length_a   1.000
_cell.length_b   1.000
_cell.length_c   1.000
_cell.angle_alpha   90.00
_cell.angle_beta   90.00
_cell.angle_gamma   90.00
#
_symmetry.space_group_name_H-M   'P 1'
#
loop_
_entity.id
_entity.type
_entity.pdbx_description
1 polymer ?
#
loop_
_entity_poly.entity_id
_entity_poly.type
_entity_poly.pdbx_seq_one_letter_code
_entity_poly.pdbx_strand_id
1 'polypeptide(L)' 'MTFVPLNPIPLKDRTSMIFLQYGQIDVLDGAFVLIDKTGVRTHIPVGSVAC' A
#
# COMPACT_ATOMS: atom_id res chain seq x y z
N MET A 1 -3.05 -20.49 8.78
CA MET A 1 -2.12 -19.86 7.84
C MET A 1 -0.85 -19.53 8.59
N THR A 2 0.31 -20.00 8.13
CA THR A 2 1.59 -19.71 8.77
C THR A 2 2.01 -18.28 8.45
N PHE A 3 2.42 -17.54 9.48
CA PHE A 3 2.96 -16.19 9.31
C PHE A 3 4.31 -16.25 8.56
N VAL A 4 4.42 -15.49 7.47
CA VAL A 4 5.68 -15.30 6.73
C VAL A 4 6.12 -13.85 6.96
N PRO A 5 7.34 -13.61 7.47
CA PRO A 5 7.82 -12.25 7.70
C PRO A 5 8.04 -11.51 6.38
N LEU A 6 7.61 -10.25 6.32
CA LEU A 6 7.83 -9.37 5.18
C LEU A 6 9.22 -8.73 5.26
N ASN A 7 9.97 -8.77 4.16
CA ASN A 7 11.27 -8.11 4.04
C ASN A 7 11.19 -6.92 3.07
N PRO A 8 11.89 -5.80 3.35
CA PRO A 8 11.93 -4.67 2.43
C PRO A 8 12.69 -5.00 1.13
N ILE A 9 12.24 -4.44 0.00
CA ILE A 9 12.99 -4.49 -1.27
C ILE A 9 14.04 -3.36 -1.33
N PRO A 10 15.13 -3.48 -2.11
CA PRO A 10 16.12 -2.42 -2.24
C PRO A 10 15.50 -1.09 -2.71
N LEU A 11 15.95 0.04 -2.16
CA LEU A 11 15.38 1.37 -2.44
C LEU A 11 15.40 1.75 -3.93
N LYS A 12 16.47 1.36 -4.64
CA LYS A 12 16.63 1.58 -6.08
C LYS A 12 15.56 0.89 -6.95
N ASP A 13 14.87 -0.11 -6.41
CA ASP A 13 13.84 -0.88 -7.10
C ASP A 13 12.42 -0.37 -6.74
N ARG A 14 12.32 0.75 -6.00
CA ARG A 14 11.06 1.36 -5.57
C ARG A 14 10.68 2.57 -6.43
N THR A 15 9.37 2.78 -6.58
CA THR A 15 8.83 4.02 -7.11
C THR A 15 9.07 5.15 -6.10
N SER A 16 9.52 6.31 -6.56
CA SER A 16 9.98 7.40 -5.68
C SER A 16 8.88 8.00 -4.80
N MET A 17 7.65 8.11 -5.31
CA MET A 17 6.51 8.66 -4.59
C MET A 17 5.20 8.26 -5.26
N ILE A 18 4.10 8.25 -4.50
CA ILE A 18 2.74 8.13 -5.00
C ILE A 18 1.86 9.20 -4.36
N PHE A 19 0.99 9.82 -5.14
CA PHE A 19 0.03 10.81 -4.65
C PHE A 19 -1.35 10.16 -4.52
N LEU A 20 -1.94 10.27 -3.33
CA LEU A 20 -3.28 9.80 -3.03
C LEU A 20 -4.14 11.02 -2.65
N GLN A 21 -5.42 11.00 -3.03
CA GLN A 21 -6.33 12.11 -2.73
C GLN A 21 -7.69 11.58 -2.26
N TYR A 22 -8.31 12.32 -1.34
CA TYR A 22 -9.70 12.16 -0.89
C TYR A 22 -10.14 10.72 -0.63
N GLY A 23 -9.51 10.07 0.36
CA GLY A 23 -9.94 8.78 0.86
C GLY A 23 -9.27 8.43 2.18
N GLN A 24 -9.80 7.41 2.86
CA GLN A 24 -9.20 6.83 4.05
C GLN A 24 -8.17 5.78 3.63
N ILE A 25 -6.97 5.85 4.22
CA ILE A 25 -5.96 4.79 4.09
C ILE A 25 -6.23 3.74 5.17
N ASP A 26 -6.32 2.47 4.78
CA ASP A 26 -6.59 1.36 5.69
C ASP A 26 -5.81 0.10 5.27
N VAL A 27 -5.81 -0.92 6.12
CA VAL A 27 -5.22 -2.24 5.86
C VAL A 27 -6.31 -3.30 5.79
N LEU A 28 -6.46 -3.92 4.63
CA LEU A 28 -7.38 -5.03 4.41
C LEU A 28 -6.61 -6.23 3.86
N ASP A 29 -6.81 -7.40 4.47
CA ASP A 29 -6.12 -8.65 4.10
C ASP A 29 -4.58 -8.52 4.00
N GLY A 30 -4.00 -7.64 4.83
CA GLY A 30 -2.56 -7.37 4.86
C GLY A 30 -2.04 -6.45 3.75
N ALA A 31 -2.92 -5.86 2.94
CA ALA A 31 -2.57 -4.89 1.90
C ALA A 31 -3.05 -3.48 2.26
N PHE A 32 -2.29 -2.46 1.86
CA PHE A 32 -2.73 -1.07 1.97
C PHE A 32 -3.77 -0.76 0.90
N VAL A 33 -4.85 -0.10 1.30
CA VAL A 33 -5.93 0.33 0.42
C VAL A 33 -6.33 1.77 0.69
N LEU A 34 -6.71 2.50 -0.36
CA LEU A 34 -7.42 3.76 -0.26
C LEU A 34 -8.92 3.50 -0.45
N ILE A 35 -9.73 3.94 0.50
CA ILE A 35 -11.19 3.82 0.47
C ILE A 35 -11.78 5.21 0.25
N ASP A 36 -12.48 5.41 -0.88
CA ASP A 36 -13.13 6.68 -1.17
C ASP A 36 -14.54 6.78 -0.54
N LYS A 37 -15.20 7.93 -0.69
CA LYS A 37 -16.55 8.18 -0.13
C LYS A 37 -17.64 7.24 -0.67
N THR A 38 -17.42 6.63 -1.84
CA THR A 38 -18.34 5.67 -2.45
C THR A 38 -18.06 4.24 -2.03
N GLY A 39 -16.99 4.03 -1.24
CA GLY A 39 -16.54 2.72 -0.80
C GLY A 39 -15.64 2.00 -1.81
N VAL A 40 -15.25 2.66 -2.91
CA VAL A 40 -14.32 2.08 -3.90
C VAL A 40 -12.95 1.95 -3.26
N ARG A 41 -12.35 0.77 -3.48
CA ARG A 41 -11.06 0.38 -2.90
C ARG A 41 -9.99 0.41 -3.98
N THR A 42 -8.98 1.24 -3.77
CA THR A 42 -7.79 1.27 -4.62
C THR A 42 -6.62 0.64 -3.88
N HIS A 43 -6.07 -0.45 -4.40
CA HIS A 43 -4.90 -1.11 -3.81
C HIS A 43 -3.64 -0.23 -3.95
N ILE A 44 -2.89 -0.09 -2.86
CA ILE A 44 -1.65 0.67 -2.81
C ILE A 44 -0.48 -0.30 -2.63
N PRO A 45 0.46 -0.39 -3.58
CA PRO A 45 1.63 -1.26 -3.45
C PRO A 45 2.69 -0.62 -2.54
N VAL A 46 2.38 -0.46 -1.23
CA VAL A 46 3.22 0.29 -0.27
C VAL A 46 4.65 -0.25 -0.18
N GLY A 47 4.84 -1.57 -0.32
CA GLY A 47 6.16 -2.20 -0.28
C GLY A 47 7.07 -1.84 -1.46
N SER A 48 6.51 -1.28 -2.53
CA SER A 48 7.22 -0.86 -3.73
C SER A 48 7.36 0.66 -3.85
N VAL A 49 6.89 1.43 -2.87
CA VAL A 49 7.06 2.89 -2.82
C VAL A 49 8.20 3.22 -1.84
N ALA A 50 9.03 4.20 -2.19
CA ALA A 50 10.10 4.67 -1.34
C ALA A 50 9.55 5.21 0.00
N CYS A 51 10.24 4.89 1.09
CA CYS A 51 9.97 5.35 2.46
C CYS A 51 11.21 6.02 3.04
#